data_AF-A0A4S2EGB9-F1
#
_entry.id   AF-A0A4S2EGB9-F1
#
_cell.length_a   1.000
_cell.length_b   1.000
_cell.length_c   1.000
_cell.angle_alpha   90.00
_cell.angle_beta   90.00
_cell.angle_gamma   90.00
#
_symmetry.space_group_name_H-M   'P 1'
#
loop_
_entity.id
_entity.type
_entity.pdbx_description
1 polymer ?
#
loop_
_entity_poly.entity_id
_entity_poly.type
_entity_poly.pdbx_seq_one_letter_code
_entity_poly.pdbx_strand_id
1 'polypeptide(L)'
;MRRVTINNSLQKARDTSRIYELLLFDDDKQTIVSENDSVTVKVGNRTGFLLDIEPGVANGAITIDSAKFADLPADDYRLEIWMNRNDKLYIYPDDKQIALRLSSTLNDITGTTLSTITIEQLRKEIAESGGAGVSIVGPKGEKGDPGPAGRDGVDGSQGDPGPKGDPGPAGQDGKSAYQIWLDLGNTGSEQDFLNSLIPNSKEAVRHAPTSWTLDRTTTPWTIWLDNGCGLQFPEYSTTGTIYGYGFSSNLNSSDFSMWPLIQNVIRASRGTITVDKFRSKSGDFDYWSPTTKVINPLQDASKFDWSTAFGDEGTNSGSYGRKPVFARVMFELGIWSETDVLDLGAKKKG
;
A
#
# COMPACT_ATOMS: atom_id res chain seq x y z
N MET A 1 -17.88 -28.22 11.16
CA MET A 1 -17.57 -26.81 10.87
C MET A 1 -16.69 -26.25 11.94
N ARG A 2 -15.51 -25.79 11.56
CA ARG A 2 -14.53 -25.15 12.42
C ARG A 2 -14.93 -23.73 12.74
N ARG A 3 -14.97 -23.40 14.03
CA ARG A 3 -15.34 -22.06 14.53
C ARG A 3 -14.32 -21.58 15.55
N VAL A 4 -14.26 -20.27 15.71
CA VAL A 4 -13.47 -19.63 16.76
C VAL A 4 -14.31 -18.56 17.45
N THR A 5 -14.20 -18.50 18.77
CA THR A 5 -14.75 -17.40 19.57
C THR A 5 -13.62 -16.61 20.20
N ILE A 6 -13.78 -15.29 20.28
CA ILE A 6 -12.86 -14.39 20.97
C ILE A 6 -13.59 -13.70 22.13
N ASN A 7 -12.96 -13.63 23.29
CA ASN A 7 -13.56 -13.03 24.50
C ASN A 7 -13.88 -11.53 24.35
N ASN A 8 -13.17 -10.82 23.47
CA ASN A 8 -13.44 -9.42 23.12
C ASN A 8 -13.03 -9.14 21.68
N SER A 9 -13.74 -8.25 20.99
CA SER A 9 -13.47 -7.87 19.60
C SER A 9 -13.25 -6.37 19.41
N LEU A 10 -13.12 -5.60 20.48
CA LEU A 10 -12.91 -4.14 20.43
C LEU A 10 -11.93 -3.66 21.51
N GLN A 11 -10.91 -2.92 21.10
CA GLN A 11 -10.06 -2.14 22.00
C GLN A 11 -9.65 -0.80 21.38
N LYS A 12 -8.94 0.04 22.14
CA LYS A 12 -8.23 1.21 21.59
C LYS A 12 -6.91 0.76 20.97
N ALA A 13 -6.50 1.36 19.87
CA ALA A 13 -5.15 1.16 19.34
C ALA A 13 -4.12 1.54 20.42
N ARG A 14 -2.99 0.81 20.47
CA ARG A 14 -1.92 0.97 21.48
C ARG A 14 -2.32 0.64 22.93
N ASP A 15 -3.52 0.11 23.18
CA ASP A 15 -3.92 -0.40 24.50
C ASP A 15 -3.31 -1.80 24.75
N THR A 16 -2.38 -1.88 25.68
CA THR A 16 -1.63 -3.11 26.02
C THR A 16 -2.15 -3.79 27.30
N SER A 17 -3.35 -3.44 27.77
CA SER A 17 -3.87 -3.91 29.06
C SER A 17 -4.61 -5.25 29.01
N ARG A 18 -4.75 -5.87 27.82
CA ARG A 18 -5.69 -6.98 27.60
C ARG A 18 -4.98 -8.27 27.23
N ILE A 19 -5.58 -9.37 27.64
CA ILE A 19 -5.27 -10.70 27.11
C ILE A 19 -6.52 -11.18 26.37
N TYR A 20 -6.37 -11.41 25.08
CA TYR A 20 -7.38 -12.04 24.26
C TYR A 20 -7.34 -13.53 24.45
N GLU A 21 -8.50 -14.14 24.62
CA GLU A 21 -8.67 -15.59 24.70
C GLU A 21 -9.48 -16.03 23.49
N LEU A 22 -8.90 -16.95 22.71
CA LEU A 22 -9.51 -17.54 21.54
C LEU A 22 -9.77 -19.03 21.80
N LEU A 23 -11.03 -19.44 21.64
CA LEU A 23 -11.46 -20.82 21.80
C LEU A 23 -11.78 -21.42 20.44
N LEU A 24 -11.19 -22.58 20.15
CA LEU A 24 -11.43 -23.32 18.90
C LEU A 24 -12.55 -24.34 19.10
N PHE A 25 -13.38 -24.53 18.07
CA PHE A 25 -14.44 -25.53 18.07
C PHE A 25 -14.46 -26.30 16.75
N ASP A 26 -14.56 -27.62 16.84
CA ASP A 26 -14.96 -28.50 15.74
C ASP A 26 -16.43 -28.87 15.93
N ASP A 27 -17.30 -28.33 15.08
CA ASP A 27 -18.75 -28.34 15.27
C ASP A 27 -19.10 -27.71 16.63
N ASP A 28 -19.78 -28.44 17.51
CA ASP A 28 -20.19 -27.96 18.85
C ASP A 28 -19.23 -28.39 19.97
N LYS A 29 -18.12 -29.05 19.62
CA LYS A 29 -17.13 -29.51 20.59
C LYS A 29 -15.93 -28.57 20.61
N GLN A 30 -15.58 -28.07 21.80
CA GLN A 30 -14.35 -27.31 21.96
C GLN A 30 -13.13 -28.18 21.65
N THR A 31 -12.25 -27.66 20.81
CA THR A 31 -10.96 -28.25 20.50
C THR A 31 -9.95 -27.67 21.49
N ILE A 32 -9.55 -28.48 22.46
CA ILE A 32 -8.56 -28.10 23.48
C ILE A 32 -7.19 -27.96 22.81
N VAL A 33 -6.61 -26.76 22.93
CA VAL A 33 -5.25 -26.46 22.46
C VAL A 33 -4.26 -26.81 23.56
N SER A 34 -3.23 -27.58 23.22
CA SER A 34 -2.18 -28.03 24.14
C SER A 34 -0.87 -27.31 23.84
N GLU A 35 0.05 -27.28 24.80
CA GLU A 35 1.38 -26.66 24.62
C GLU A 35 2.23 -27.36 23.54
N ASN A 36 1.90 -28.60 23.19
CA ASN A 36 2.57 -29.34 22.10
C ASN A 36 2.05 -28.98 20.72
N ASP A 37 0.95 -28.23 20.62
CA ASP A 37 0.43 -27.77 19.34
C ASP A 37 1.18 -26.52 18.88
N SER A 38 1.69 -26.54 17.67
CA SER A 38 2.31 -25.35 17.07
C SER A 38 1.20 -24.46 16.51
N VAL A 39 0.95 -23.33 17.16
CA VAL A 39 -0.11 -22.39 16.79
C VAL A 39 0.46 -21.08 16.27
N THR A 40 -0.12 -20.57 15.19
CA THR A 40 0.13 -19.22 14.67
C THR A 40 -1.20 -18.52 14.44
N VAL A 41 -1.33 -17.29 14.91
CA VAL A 41 -2.48 -16.44 14.60
C VAL A 41 -2.09 -15.50 13.46
N LYS A 42 -2.70 -15.70 12.30
CA LYS A 42 -2.55 -14.86 11.11
C LYS A 42 -3.40 -13.61 11.30
N VAL A 43 -2.80 -12.44 11.18
CA VAL A 43 -3.49 -11.15 11.27
C VAL A 43 -3.51 -10.50 9.89
N GLY A 44 -4.69 -10.12 9.43
CA GLY A 44 -4.88 -9.34 8.22
C GLY A 44 -5.91 -8.23 8.41
N ASN A 45 -6.13 -7.43 7.38
CA ASN A 45 -7.23 -6.47 7.29
C ASN A 45 -7.94 -6.62 5.93
N ARG A 46 -8.74 -5.62 5.51
CA ARG A 46 -9.44 -5.66 4.22
C ARG A 46 -8.49 -5.68 3.00
N THR A 47 -7.24 -5.23 3.15
CA THR A 47 -6.27 -5.15 2.05
C THR A 47 -5.40 -6.40 1.90
N GLY A 48 -5.24 -7.19 2.96
CA GLY A 48 -4.47 -8.43 2.90
C GLY A 48 -3.91 -8.88 4.25
N PHE A 49 -3.01 -9.86 4.17
CA PHE A 49 -2.22 -10.34 5.30
C PHE A 49 -1.22 -9.27 5.78
N LEU A 50 -1.00 -9.22 7.09
CA LEU A 50 -0.10 -8.24 7.72
C LEU A 50 1.03 -8.92 8.48
N LEU A 51 0.72 -9.79 9.44
CA LEU A 51 1.73 -10.42 10.29
C LEU A 51 1.25 -11.72 10.94
N ASP A 52 2.23 -12.48 11.43
CA ASP A 52 2.05 -13.67 12.25
C ASP A 52 2.26 -13.33 13.73
N ILE A 53 1.34 -13.81 14.58
CA ILE A 53 1.50 -13.77 16.03
C ILE A 53 1.68 -15.19 16.54
N GLU A 54 2.78 -15.42 17.25
CA GLU A 54 2.92 -16.58 18.13
C GLU A 54 2.14 -16.32 19.43
N PRO A 55 1.05 -17.06 19.68
CA PRO A 55 0.24 -16.88 20.87
C PRO A 55 0.79 -17.72 22.03
N GLY A 56 0.36 -17.39 23.25
CA GLY A 56 0.43 -18.33 24.36
C GLY A 56 -0.69 -19.37 24.30
N VAL A 57 -0.57 -20.42 25.10
CA VAL A 57 -1.63 -21.41 25.33
C VAL A 57 -1.86 -21.53 26.83
N ALA A 58 -3.10 -21.37 27.26
CA ALA A 58 -3.48 -21.51 28.67
C ALA A 58 -4.90 -22.08 28.77
N ASN A 59 -5.12 -22.99 29.72
CA ASN A 59 -6.44 -23.57 29.99
C ASN A 59 -7.16 -24.16 28.77
N GLY A 60 -6.41 -24.70 27.80
CA GLY A 60 -6.99 -25.25 26.57
C GLY A 60 -7.36 -24.22 25.50
N ALA A 61 -7.00 -22.95 25.71
CA ALA A 61 -7.30 -21.81 24.85
C ALA A 61 -6.01 -21.17 24.31
N ILE A 62 -6.15 -20.41 23.23
CA ILE A 62 -5.10 -19.58 22.66
C ILE A 62 -5.17 -18.21 23.35
N THR A 63 -4.05 -17.71 23.84
CA THR A 63 -3.96 -16.40 24.50
C THR A 63 -3.08 -15.44 23.72
N ILE A 64 -3.55 -14.22 23.49
CA ILE A 64 -2.78 -13.16 22.83
C ILE A 64 -2.72 -11.95 23.76
N ASP A 65 -1.52 -11.58 24.20
CA ASP A 65 -1.29 -10.30 24.88
C ASP A 65 -1.51 -9.14 23.91
N SER A 66 -2.32 -8.15 24.28
CA SER A 66 -2.67 -7.04 23.39
C SER A 66 -1.48 -6.14 23.06
N ALA A 67 -0.35 -6.24 23.77
CA ALA A 67 0.92 -5.66 23.37
C ALA A 67 1.38 -6.14 21.98
N LYS A 68 1.01 -7.36 21.55
CA LYS A 68 1.28 -7.87 20.20
C LYS A 68 0.55 -7.10 19.10
N PHE A 69 -0.42 -6.25 19.45
CA PHE A 69 -1.15 -5.38 18.54
C PHE A 69 -0.76 -3.90 18.69
N ALA A 70 0.24 -3.56 19.52
CA ALA A 70 0.54 -2.17 19.87
C ALA A 70 0.96 -1.32 18.66
N ASP A 71 1.66 -1.94 17.69
CA ASP A 71 2.18 -1.28 16.50
C ASP A 71 1.16 -1.23 15.35
N LEU A 72 0.03 -1.92 15.50
CA LEU A 72 -1.05 -1.90 14.51
C LEU A 72 -1.85 -0.60 14.61
N PRO A 73 -2.10 0.10 13.48
CA PRO A 73 -2.93 1.30 13.48
C PRO A 73 -4.39 0.97 13.84
N ALA A 74 -5.17 2.00 14.13
CA ALA A 74 -6.61 1.85 14.30
C ALA A 74 -7.25 1.36 12.97
N ASP A 75 -7.83 0.16 12.96
CA ASP A 75 -8.47 -0.46 11.81
C ASP A 75 -9.35 -1.66 12.25
N ASP A 76 -10.08 -2.24 11.31
CA ASP A 76 -10.77 -3.51 11.44
C ASP A 76 -9.89 -4.67 10.93
N TYR A 77 -9.38 -5.46 11.86
CA TYR A 77 -8.55 -6.62 11.60
C TYR A 77 -9.38 -7.91 11.47
N ARG A 78 -8.74 -8.92 10.88
CA ARG A 78 -9.22 -10.27 10.63
C ARG A 78 -8.18 -11.27 11.14
N LEU A 79 -8.62 -12.23 11.95
CA LEU A 79 -7.76 -13.26 12.52
C LEU A 79 -8.12 -14.64 11.96
N GLU A 80 -7.09 -15.41 11.61
CA GLU A 80 -7.18 -16.82 11.23
C GLU A 80 -6.16 -17.63 12.03
N ILE A 81 -6.53 -18.80 12.52
CA ILE A 81 -5.70 -19.59 13.42
C ILE A 81 -5.20 -20.80 12.66
N TRP A 82 -3.88 -20.93 12.58
CA TRP A 82 -3.20 -22.06 11.96
C TRP A 82 -2.58 -22.89 13.08
N MET A 83 -3.03 -24.14 13.22
CA MET A 83 -2.56 -25.06 14.25
C MET A 83 -2.02 -26.33 13.59
N ASN A 84 -0.74 -26.64 13.83
CA ASN A 84 -0.14 -27.91 13.46
C ASN A 84 -0.18 -28.86 14.65
N ARG A 85 -0.84 -30.01 14.46
CA ARG A 85 -0.98 -31.08 15.45
C ARG A 85 -0.72 -32.43 14.76
N ASN A 86 0.25 -33.20 15.26
CA ASN A 86 0.61 -34.51 14.71
C ASN A 86 0.81 -34.48 13.18
N ASP A 87 1.64 -33.54 12.70
CA ASP A 87 1.95 -33.31 11.27
C ASP A 87 0.76 -32.94 10.38
N LYS A 88 -0.37 -32.56 10.97
CA LYS A 88 -1.55 -32.07 10.25
C LYS A 88 -1.80 -30.61 10.55
N LEU A 89 -2.01 -29.83 9.50
CA LEU A 89 -2.44 -28.44 9.58
C LEU A 89 -3.96 -28.35 9.71
N TYR A 90 -4.39 -27.63 10.74
CA TYR A 90 -5.77 -27.25 10.97
C TYR A 90 -5.87 -25.73 10.87
N ILE A 91 -6.78 -25.23 10.03
CA ILE A 91 -7.02 -23.80 9.86
C ILE A 91 -8.43 -23.51 10.38
N TYR A 92 -8.55 -22.53 11.27
CA TYR A 92 -9.82 -22.07 11.84
C TYR A 92 -10.04 -20.58 11.58
N PRO A 93 -11.29 -20.14 11.34
CA PRO A 93 -12.51 -20.93 11.10
C PRO A 93 -12.70 -21.32 9.62
N ASP A 94 -13.70 -22.17 9.31
CA ASP A 94 -13.97 -22.62 7.92
C ASP A 94 -14.64 -21.55 7.03
N ASP A 95 -15.39 -20.61 7.61
CA ASP A 95 -16.19 -19.62 6.84
C ASP A 95 -15.59 -18.21 6.87
N LYS A 96 -15.78 -17.46 7.96
CA LYS A 96 -15.34 -16.06 8.09
C LYS A 96 -14.30 -15.89 9.16
N GLN A 97 -13.18 -15.23 8.82
CA GLN A 97 -12.17 -14.84 9.79
C GLN A 97 -12.77 -14.00 10.92
N ILE A 98 -12.15 -14.09 12.09
CA ILE A 98 -12.63 -13.42 13.30
C ILE A 98 -12.33 -11.93 13.19
N ALA A 99 -13.29 -11.07 13.50
CA ALA A 99 -13.07 -9.64 13.52
C ALA A 99 -12.47 -9.17 14.85
N LEU A 100 -11.45 -8.31 14.77
CA LEU A 100 -10.91 -7.55 15.89
C LEU A 100 -10.79 -6.07 15.49
N ARG A 101 -11.44 -5.18 16.20
CA ARG A 101 -11.40 -3.73 15.93
C ARG A 101 -10.46 -3.02 16.88
N LEU A 102 -9.48 -2.32 16.32
CA LEU A 102 -8.66 -1.34 17.05
C LEU A 102 -9.21 0.05 16.73
N SER A 103 -9.78 0.73 17.72
CA SER A 103 -10.35 2.07 17.55
C SER A 103 -9.33 3.17 17.85
N SER A 104 -9.45 4.30 17.15
CA SER A 104 -8.58 5.47 17.35
C SER A 104 -8.62 5.98 18.80
N THR A 105 -7.47 6.44 19.28
CA THR A 105 -7.31 7.21 20.52
C THR A 105 -7.55 8.70 20.25
N LEU A 106 -7.70 9.52 21.30
CA LEU A 106 -7.84 10.98 21.13
C LEU A 106 -6.57 11.61 20.50
N ASN A 107 -5.40 10.98 20.67
CA ASN A 107 -4.16 11.42 20.04
C ASN A 107 -4.19 11.25 18.50
N ASP A 108 -5.09 10.43 17.98
CA ASP A 108 -5.28 10.22 16.55
C ASP A 108 -6.32 11.20 15.95
N ILE A 109 -6.95 12.06 16.77
CA ILE A 109 -8.05 12.97 16.38
C ILE A 109 -7.57 14.42 16.16
N THR A 110 -6.29 14.74 16.35
CA THR A 110 -5.78 16.05 15.93
C THR A 110 -5.86 16.17 14.41
N GLY A 111 -6.73 17.08 13.97
CA GLY A 111 -7.26 17.17 12.62
C GLY A 111 -6.21 17.08 11.51
N THR A 112 -6.58 16.33 10.47
CA THR A 112 -5.85 16.17 9.20
C THR A 112 -4.43 15.64 9.32
N THR A 113 -4.31 14.32 9.40
CA THR A 113 -3.68 13.53 8.33
C THR A 113 -4.06 12.07 8.54
N LEU A 114 -4.28 11.35 7.44
CA LEU A 114 -4.29 9.89 7.44
C LEU A 114 -3.10 9.40 8.27
N SER A 115 -3.21 8.25 8.92
CA SER A 115 -2.09 7.56 9.56
C SER A 115 -1.09 7.07 8.50
N THR A 116 -0.51 7.99 7.72
CA THR A 116 0.74 7.81 7.03
C THR A 116 1.80 7.69 8.09
N ILE A 117 2.48 6.54 8.14
CA ILE A 117 3.80 6.45 8.74
C ILE A 117 4.60 7.59 8.11
N THR A 118 4.91 8.62 8.88
CA THR A 118 5.73 9.71 8.38
C THR A 118 7.13 9.15 8.15
N ILE A 119 7.85 9.65 7.14
CA ILE A 119 9.24 9.23 6.93
C ILE A 119 10.08 9.45 8.21
N GLU A 120 9.73 10.44 9.03
CA GLU A 120 10.35 10.67 10.33
C GLU A 120 10.01 9.60 11.37
N GLN A 121 8.78 9.08 11.41
CA GLN A 121 8.43 7.93 12.26
C GLN A 121 9.11 6.65 11.77
N LEU A 122 9.17 6.41 10.46
CA LEU A 122 9.91 5.28 9.90
C LEU A 122 11.40 5.37 10.21
N ARG A 123 11.98 6.57 10.08
CA ARG A 123 13.39 6.83 10.45
C ARG A 123 13.63 6.63 11.94
N LYS A 124 12.69 7.05 12.79
CA LYS A 124 12.78 6.89 14.23
C LYS A 124 12.72 5.40 14.62
N GLU A 125 11.80 4.62 14.05
CA GLU A 125 11.74 3.17 14.28
C GLU A 125 12.98 2.43 13.74
N ILE A 126 13.53 2.84 12.59
CA ILE A 126 14.78 2.29 12.04
C ILE A 126 15.99 2.68 12.92
N ALA A 127 16.02 3.89 13.45
CA ALA A 127 17.08 4.35 14.35
C ALA A 127 17.00 3.68 15.73
N GLU A 128 15.80 3.50 16.27
CA GLU A 128 15.55 2.83 17.56
C GLU A 128 15.75 1.31 17.48
N SER A 129 15.54 0.69 16.30
CA SER A 129 15.95 -0.69 16.02
C SER A 129 17.44 -0.85 15.69
N GLY A 130 18.21 0.25 15.70
CA GLY A 130 19.65 0.24 15.49
C GLY A 130 20.09 -0.09 14.06
N GLY A 131 19.18 -0.05 13.08
CA GLY A 131 19.48 -0.34 11.66
C GLY A 131 20.00 -1.75 11.37
N ALA A 132 20.01 -2.66 12.36
CA ALA A 132 20.40 -4.04 12.18
C ALA A 132 19.16 -4.87 11.85
N GLY A 133 19.14 -5.50 10.67
CA GLY A 133 18.22 -6.60 10.44
C GLY A 133 18.35 -7.59 11.60
N VAL A 134 17.21 -8.09 12.11
CA VAL A 134 17.15 -9.02 13.24
C VAL A 134 18.16 -10.14 13.03
N SER A 135 19.28 -10.10 13.76
CA SER A 135 20.16 -11.27 13.88
C SER A 135 19.47 -12.25 14.79
N ILE A 136 18.90 -13.31 14.21
CA ILE A 136 18.57 -14.53 14.93
C ILE A 136 19.88 -15.18 15.42
N VAL A 137 20.39 -14.71 16.55
CA VAL A 137 21.41 -15.44 17.30
C VAL A 137 20.71 -16.65 17.90
N GLY A 138 20.98 -17.84 17.34
CA GLY A 138 20.53 -19.10 17.94
C GLY A 138 21.01 -19.20 19.39
N PRO A 139 20.25 -19.83 20.30
CA PRO A 139 20.63 -19.91 21.71
C PRO A 139 22.04 -20.50 21.83
N LYS A 140 22.89 -19.82 22.59
CA LYS A 140 24.24 -20.29 22.96
C LYS A 140 24.12 -21.70 23.53
N GLY A 141 24.82 -22.66 22.92
CA GLY A 141 24.79 -24.06 23.36
C GLY A 141 25.13 -24.19 24.86
N GLU A 142 24.40 -25.05 25.56
CA GLU A 142 24.62 -25.32 26.97
C GLU A 142 26.06 -25.76 27.23
N LYS A 143 26.64 -25.26 28.33
CA LYS A 143 27.98 -25.66 28.79
C LYS A 143 27.93 -27.16 29.11
N GLY A 144 28.76 -27.96 28.44
CA GLY A 144 28.82 -29.40 28.70
C GLY A 144 29.08 -29.71 30.19
N ASP A 145 28.38 -30.73 30.69
CA ASP A 145 28.48 -31.16 32.08
C ASP A 145 29.94 -31.44 32.48
N PRO A 146 30.37 -31.09 33.71
CA PRO A 146 31.65 -31.53 34.24
C PRO A 146 31.76 -33.06 34.18
N GLY A 147 32.92 -33.58 33.76
CA GLY A 147 33.17 -35.02 33.74
C GLY A 147 33.00 -35.64 35.14
N PRO A 148 32.60 -36.93 35.23
CA PRO A 148 32.38 -37.59 36.51
C PRO A 148 33.64 -37.59 37.37
N ALA A 149 33.46 -37.40 38.68
CA ALA A 149 34.55 -37.39 39.66
C ALA A 149 35.34 -38.71 39.63
N GLY A 150 36.67 -38.59 39.65
CA GLY A 150 37.58 -39.73 39.78
C GLY A 150 37.37 -40.44 41.12
N ARG A 151 37.59 -41.76 41.12
CA ARG A 151 37.41 -42.65 42.29
C ARG A 151 38.38 -42.28 43.42
N ASP A 152 37.87 -42.39 44.64
CA ASP A 152 38.48 -41.98 45.90
C ASP A 152 39.96 -42.37 46.05
N GLY A 153 40.79 -41.36 46.30
CA GLY A 153 42.13 -41.46 46.85
C GLY A 153 42.23 -40.56 48.07
N VAL A 154 42.76 -41.11 49.17
CA VAL A 154 43.02 -40.52 50.49
C VAL A 154 43.27 -39.00 50.53
N ASP A 155 42.58 -38.34 51.47
CA ASP A 155 42.53 -36.90 51.76
C ASP A 155 43.84 -36.13 51.48
N GLY A 156 43.84 -35.37 50.38
CA GLY A 156 44.56 -34.10 50.26
C GLY A 156 43.52 -32.99 50.19
N SER A 157 43.71 -31.90 50.93
CA SER A 157 42.85 -30.71 50.91
C SER A 157 42.53 -30.30 49.46
N GLN A 158 41.25 -30.36 49.09
CA GLN A 158 40.76 -29.94 47.77
C GLN A 158 41.24 -28.51 47.49
N GLY A 159 42.04 -28.33 46.44
CA GLY A 159 42.51 -27.00 46.02
C GLY A 159 41.34 -26.11 45.63
N ASP A 160 41.45 -24.81 45.92
CA ASP A 160 40.42 -23.82 45.60
C ASP A 160 40.02 -23.88 44.11
N PRO A 161 38.73 -23.75 43.77
CA PRO A 161 38.29 -23.67 42.37
C PRO A 161 39.04 -22.57 41.63
N GLY A 162 39.61 -22.90 40.48
CA GLY A 162 40.30 -21.92 39.64
C GLY A 162 39.40 -20.75 39.26
N PRO A 163 39.96 -19.54 39.07
CA PRO A 163 39.19 -18.35 38.73
C PRO A 163 38.37 -18.57 37.45
N LYS A 164 37.13 -18.08 37.45
CA LYS A 164 36.26 -18.10 36.28
C LYS A 164 36.95 -17.35 35.14
N GLY A 165 37.10 -17.99 33.98
CA GLY A 165 37.71 -17.36 32.80
C GLY A 165 36.96 -16.10 32.37
N ASP A 166 37.70 -15.11 31.89
CA ASP A 166 37.15 -13.84 31.42
C ASP A 166 36.13 -14.05 30.28
N PRO A 167 35.07 -13.21 30.18
CA PRO A 167 34.20 -13.22 29.02
C PRO A 167 34.98 -13.06 27.72
N GLY A 168 34.62 -13.84 26.69
CA GLY A 168 35.18 -13.65 25.35
C GLY A 168 34.86 -12.25 24.81
N PRO A 169 35.69 -11.71 23.90
CA PRO A 169 35.44 -10.41 23.28
C PRO A 169 34.11 -10.41 22.53
N ALA A 170 33.45 -9.24 22.48
CA ALA A 170 32.26 -9.06 21.67
C ALA A 170 32.54 -9.39 20.19
N GLY A 171 31.57 -9.99 19.51
CA GLY A 171 31.65 -10.20 18.06
C GLY A 171 31.76 -8.87 17.32
N GLN A 172 32.44 -8.85 16.17
CA GLN A 172 32.52 -7.65 15.34
C GLN A 172 31.15 -7.36 14.71
N ASP A 173 30.83 -6.08 14.58
CA ASP A 173 29.62 -5.63 13.88
C ASP A 173 29.65 -6.07 12.40
N GLY A 174 28.48 -6.40 11.86
CA GLY A 174 28.31 -6.72 10.45
C GLY A 174 28.55 -5.52 9.54
N LYS A 175 28.76 -5.78 8.25
CA LYS A 175 28.91 -4.73 7.23
C LYS A 175 27.62 -3.92 7.10
N SER A 176 27.74 -2.60 6.97
CA SER A 176 26.60 -1.73 6.65
C SER A 176 26.10 -1.98 5.22
N ALA A 177 24.84 -1.61 4.93
CA ALA A 177 24.29 -1.70 3.58
C ALA A 177 25.10 -0.92 2.54
N TYR A 178 25.68 0.23 2.93
CA TYR A 178 26.60 0.99 2.10
C TYR A 178 27.91 0.23 1.83
N GLN A 179 28.46 -0.45 2.84
CA GLN A 179 29.65 -1.27 2.66
C GLN A 179 29.39 -2.47 1.75
N ILE A 180 28.23 -3.11 1.86
CA ILE A 180 27.80 -4.17 0.92
C ILE A 180 27.65 -3.59 -0.50
N TRP A 181 27.08 -2.39 -0.65
CA TRP A 181 26.94 -1.71 -1.93
C TRP A 181 28.30 -1.42 -2.59
N LEU A 182 29.31 -0.99 -1.82
CA LEU A 182 30.69 -0.84 -2.31
C LEU A 182 31.31 -2.20 -2.68
N ASP A 183 31.13 -3.23 -1.86
CA ASP A 183 31.67 -4.58 -2.12
C ASP A 183 31.11 -5.21 -3.41
N LEU A 184 29.91 -4.80 -3.83
CA LEU A 184 29.29 -5.16 -5.11
C LEU A 184 29.88 -4.41 -6.32
N GLY A 185 30.94 -3.62 -6.13
CA GLY A 185 31.66 -2.92 -7.18
C GLY A 185 31.12 -1.52 -7.51
N ASN A 186 30.20 -0.99 -6.69
CA ASN A 186 29.76 0.38 -6.84
C ASN A 186 30.78 1.34 -6.22
N THR A 187 30.79 2.58 -6.71
CA THR A 187 31.64 3.65 -6.19
C THR A 187 30.81 4.91 -6.00
N GLY A 188 31.04 5.64 -4.92
CA GLY A 188 30.32 6.88 -4.64
C GLY A 188 30.33 7.16 -3.14
N SER A 189 29.65 8.22 -2.74
CA SER A 189 29.38 8.58 -1.35
C SER A 189 28.16 7.83 -0.80
N GLU A 190 27.93 7.91 0.51
CA GLU A 190 26.66 7.44 1.10
C GLU A 190 25.43 8.14 0.49
N GLN A 191 25.58 9.39 0.07
CA GLN A 191 24.51 10.10 -0.62
C GLN A 191 24.24 9.50 -2.01
N ASP A 192 25.27 9.06 -2.72
CA ASP A 192 25.10 8.36 -4.01
C ASP A 192 24.43 7.01 -3.83
N PHE A 193 24.76 6.30 -2.74
CA PHE A 193 24.05 5.10 -2.33
C PHE A 193 22.58 5.39 -2.03
N LEU A 194 22.26 6.40 -1.21
CA LEU A 194 20.87 6.79 -0.93
C LEU A 194 20.12 7.19 -2.20
N ASN A 195 20.77 7.92 -3.11
CA ASN A 195 20.20 8.29 -4.40
C ASN A 195 19.94 7.06 -5.29
N SER A 196 20.74 5.99 -5.15
CA SER A 196 20.51 4.72 -5.85
C SER A 196 19.33 3.92 -5.32
N LEU A 197 18.96 4.13 -4.04
CA LEU A 197 17.78 3.52 -3.41
C LEU A 197 16.48 4.26 -3.73
N ILE A 198 16.57 5.53 -4.14
CA ILE A 198 15.44 6.21 -4.75
C ILE A 198 15.15 5.43 -6.03
N PRO A 199 13.94 4.86 -6.21
CA PRO A 199 13.58 4.21 -7.45
C PRO A 199 13.93 5.17 -8.56
N ASN A 200 14.82 4.77 -9.47
CA ASN A 200 15.12 5.54 -10.66
C ASN A 200 13.78 5.72 -11.39
N SER A 201 13.09 6.82 -11.11
CA SER A 201 11.87 7.26 -11.76
C SER A 201 12.16 7.77 -13.17
N LYS A 202 13.32 7.40 -13.73
CA LYS A 202 13.55 7.30 -15.17
C LYS A 202 12.55 6.30 -15.73
N GLU A 203 11.35 6.84 -15.89
CA GLU A 203 10.19 6.35 -16.61
C GLU A 203 9.67 5.02 -16.07
N ALA A 204 9.06 5.07 -14.88
CA ALA A 204 7.87 4.23 -14.71
C ALA A 204 6.96 4.56 -15.91
N VAL A 205 6.75 3.59 -16.79
CA VAL A 205 5.96 3.79 -18.00
C VAL A 205 4.59 4.27 -17.56
N ARG A 206 4.29 5.55 -17.81
CA ARG A 206 3.00 6.14 -17.45
C ARG A 206 1.98 5.65 -18.48
N HIS A 207 0.86 5.15 -18.00
CA HIS A 207 -0.24 4.67 -18.83
C HIS A 207 -1.42 5.65 -18.81
N ALA A 208 -2.44 5.36 -19.63
CA ALA A 208 -3.72 6.06 -19.55
C ALA A 208 -4.32 5.95 -18.12
N PRO A 209 -4.99 7.00 -17.62
CA PRO A 209 -5.44 7.05 -16.23
C PRO A 209 -6.68 6.18 -15.99
N THR A 210 -6.80 5.51 -14.85
CA THR A 210 -7.99 4.71 -14.50
C THR A 210 -8.88 5.36 -13.46
N SER A 211 -8.35 6.32 -12.71
CA SER A 211 -9.04 6.99 -11.61
C SER A 211 -8.65 8.46 -11.48
N TRP A 212 -9.39 9.19 -10.66
CA TRP A 212 -9.12 10.59 -10.38
C TRP A 212 -9.45 10.99 -8.95
N THR A 213 -8.84 12.07 -8.49
CA THR A 213 -9.23 12.80 -7.29
C THR A 213 -9.44 14.27 -7.61
N LEU A 214 -10.25 14.97 -6.82
CA LEU A 214 -10.49 16.40 -6.98
C LEU A 214 -9.81 17.17 -5.84
N ASP A 215 -8.82 17.98 -6.19
CA ASP A 215 -8.14 18.92 -5.31
C ASP A 215 -8.78 20.31 -5.44
N ARG A 216 -9.43 20.72 -4.35
CA ARG A 216 -10.14 21.99 -4.24
C ARG A 216 -9.32 23.08 -3.55
N THR A 217 -8.07 22.79 -3.19
CA THR A 217 -7.16 23.75 -2.54
C THR A 217 -6.47 24.67 -3.55
N THR A 218 -6.43 24.28 -4.83
CA THR A 218 -5.89 25.09 -5.93
C THR A 218 -6.95 26.02 -6.52
N THR A 219 -6.52 27.06 -7.26
CA THR A 219 -7.42 27.86 -8.11
C THR A 219 -6.72 28.09 -9.46
N PRO A 220 -7.25 27.56 -10.58
CA PRO A 220 -8.44 26.71 -10.68
C PRO A 220 -8.30 25.39 -9.90
N TRP A 221 -9.41 24.75 -9.55
CA TRP A 221 -9.41 23.39 -8.98
C TRP A 221 -8.66 22.43 -9.89
N THR A 222 -8.04 21.41 -9.31
CA THR A 222 -7.23 20.45 -10.06
C THR A 222 -7.83 19.07 -9.91
N ILE A 223 -8.03 18.37 -11.03
CA ILE A 223 -8.27 16.94 -11.01
C ILE A 223 -6.92 16.25 -11.15
N TRP A 224 -6.55 15.44 -10.15
CA TRP A 224 -5.35 14.61 -10.22
C TRP A 224 -5.71 13.21 -10.69
N LEU A 225 -4.94 12.70 -11.63
CA LEU A 225 -5.08 11.38 -12.20
C LEU A 225 -4.02 10.44 -11.62
N ASP A 226 -4.34 9.15 -11.55
CA ASP A 226 -3.44 8.10 -11.07
C ASP A 226 -2.19 7.90 -11.94
N ASN A 227 -2.18 8.41 -13.18
CA ASN A 227 -1.00 8.46 -14.03
C ASN A 227 -0.11 9.70 -13.81
N GLY A 228 -0.37 10.50 -12.77
CA GLY A 228 0.42 11.67 -12.42
C GLY A 228 0.18 12.91 -13.29
N CYS A 229 -0.80 12.87 -14.20
CA CYS A 229 -1.32 14.07 -14.87
C CYS A 229 -2.28 14.83 -13.95
N GLY A 230 -2.36 16.14 -14.17
CA GLY A 230 -3.42 16.98 -13.63
C GLY A 230 -4.29 17.58 -14.74
N LEU A 231 -5.55 17.85 -14.47
CA LEU A 231 -6.46 18.54 -15.39
C LEU A 231 -7.08 19.76 -14.71
N GLN A 232 -6.97 20.91 -15.36
CA GLN A 232 -7.56 22.17 -14.92
C GLN A 232 -8.40 22.79 -16.04
N PHE A 233 -9.48 23.46 -15.64
CA PHE A 233 -10.37 24.23 -16.49
C PHE A 233 -10.41 25.70 -16.01
N PRO A 234 -9.48 26.56 -16.47
CA PRO A 234 -9.35 27.94 -15.98
C PRO A 234 -10.61 28.81 -16.15
N GLU A 235 -11.31 28.71 -17.29
CA GLU A 235 -12.60 29.41 -17.52
C GLU A 235 -13.69 29.02 -16.51
N TYR A 236 -13.59 27.83 -15.91
CA TYR A 236 -14.56 27.26 -14.98
C TYR A 236 -13.94 27.06 -13.60
N SER A 237 -13.07 27.97 -13.18
CA SER A 237 -12.04 27.75 -12.14
C SER A 237 -12.47 26.98 -10.89
N THR A 238 -13.70 27.15 -10.41
CA THR A 238 -14.26 26.44 -9.25
C THR A 238 -15.67 25.88 -9.49
N THR A 239 -16.11 25.77 -10.74
CA THR A 239 -17.47 25.35 -11.10
C THR A 239 -17.69 23.86 -10.84
N GLY A 240 -18.46 23.53 -9.80
CA GLY A 240 -18.65 22.15 -9.33
C GLY A 240 -19.19 21.17 -10.37
N THR A 241 -20.12 21.57 -11.24
CA THR A 241 -20.66 20.73 -12.33
C THR A 241 -19.57 20.25 -13.28
N ILE A 242 -18.61 21.11 -13.62
CA ILE A 242 -17.52 20.83 -14.56
C ILE A 242 -16.53 19.83 -13.93
N TYR A 243 -16.16 20.07 -12.68
CA TYR A 243 -15.22 19.23 -11.92
C TYR A 243 -15.84 17.98 -11.30
N GLY A 244 -17.17 17.84 -11.34
CA GLY A 244 -17.89 16.70 -10.75
C GLY A 244 -18.10 16.78 -9.24
N TYR A 245 -17.90 17.94 -8.63
CA TYR A 245 -18.14 18.15 -7.20
C TYR A 245 -19.65 18.20 -6.92
N GLY A 246 -20.17 17.16 -6.25
CA GLY A 246 -21.60 17.04 -5.92
C GLY A 246 -22.47 16.45 -7.05
N PHE A 247 -21.87 15.87 -8.08
CA PHE A 247 -22.57 15.29 -9.23
C PHE A 247 -22.31 13.78 -9.35
N SER A 248 -23.32 13.01 -9.74
CA SER A 248 -23.20 11.56 -9.91
C SER A 248 -22.33 11.23 -11.13
N SER A 249 -21.58 10.12 -11.04
CA SER A 249 -20.77 9.61 -12.14
C SER A 249 -21.31 8.30 -12.69
N ASN A 250 -21.74 8.32 -13.95
CA ASN A 250 -22.07 7.10 -14.68
C ASN A 250 -20.89 6.71 -15.57
N LEU A 251 -19.94 5.94 -15.05
CA LEU A 251 -18.76 5.54 -15.84
C LEU A 251 -19.02 4.40 -16.83
N ASN A 252 -20.26 3.90 -16.92
CA ASN A 252 -20.63 2.74 -17.73
C ASN A 252 -21.33 3.13 -19.05
N SER A 253 -21.61 4.41 -19.27
CA SER A 253 -22.19 4.90 -20.53
C SER A 253 -21.15 4.90 -21.66
N SER A 254 -21.57 4.53 -22.88
CA SER A 254 -20.80 4.69 -24.12
C SER A 254 -21.03 6.03 -24.83
N ASP A 255 -21.86 6.90 -24.27
CA ASP A 255 -22.09 8.25 -24.81
C ASP A 255 -21.37 9.33 -24.00
N PHE A 256 -21.15 10.46 -24.66
CA PHE A 256 -20.59 11.66 -24.04
C PHE A 256 -21.58 12.27 -23.06
N SER A 257 -21.06 12.93 -22.04
CA SER A 257 -21.83 13.79 -21.14
C SER A 257 -21.29 15.21 -21.22
N MET A 258 -22.19 16.18 -21.36
CA MET A 258 -21.82 17.60 -21.38
C MET A 258 -21.09 18.03 -20.08
N TRP A 259 -21.46 17.43 -18.95
CA TRP A 259 -20.80 17.55 -17.65
C TRP A 259 -21.22 16.39 -16.74
N PRO A 260 -20.42 16.03 -15.72
CA PRO A 260 -19.04 16.45 -15.48
C PRO A 260 -18.03 15.97 -16.52
N LEU A 261 -17.03 16.78 -16.84
CA LEU A 261 -16.10 16.52 -17.95
C LEU A 261 -15.18 15.31 -17.70
N ILE A 262 -14.78 15.12 -16.45
CA ILE A 262 -13.84 14.06 -16.05
C ILE A 262 -14.34 12.65 -16.37
N GLN A 263 -15.67 12.46 -16.42
CA GLN A 263 -16.25 11.16 -16.73
C GLN A 263 -15.95 10.75 -18.17
N ASN A 264 -15.96 11.71 -19.11
CA ASN A 264 -15.61 11.41 -20.50
C ASN A 264 -14.15 10.96 -20.62
N VAL A 265 -13.24 11.55 -19.82
CA VAL A 265 -11.82 11.16 -19.77
C VAL A 265 -11.67 9.70 -19.34
N ILE A 266 -12.29 9.33 -18.22
CA ILE A 266 -12.18 7.96 -17.69
C ILE A 266 -12.91 6.94 -18.56
N ARG A 267 -14.06 7.31 -19.14
CA ARG A 267 -14.76 6.46 -20.12
C ARG A 267 -13.92 6.24 -21.38
N ALA A 268 -13.21 7.25 -21.86
CA ALA A 268 -12.30 7.12 -23.00
C ALA A 268 -11.10 6.22 -22.66
N SER A 269 -10.49 6.41 -21.48
CA SER A 269 -9.40 5.57 -20.99
C SER A 269 -9.80 4.09 -20.85
N ARG A 270 -11.03 3.83 -20.41
CA ARG A 270 -11.60 2.46 -20.30
C ARG A 270 -12.04 1.86 -21.64
N GLY A 271 -11.98 2.63 -22.74
CA GLY A 271 -12.46 2.20 -24.05
C GLY A 271 -13.98 2.24 -24.23
N THR A 272 -14.75 2.76 -23.26
CA THR A 272 -16.22 2.88 -23.37
C THR A 272 -16.62 4.01 -24.31
N ILE A 273 -15.87 5.12 -24.30
CA ILE A 273 -15.94 6.15 -25.36
C ILE A 273 -14.80 5.86 -26.33
N THR A 274 -15.14 5.46 -27.56
CA THR A 274 -14.17 5.12 -28.59
C THR A 274 -13.80 6.32 -29.46
N VAL A 275 -12.69 6.19 -30.22
CA VAL A 275 -12.31 7.16 -31.26
C VAL A 275 -13.43 7.32 -32.29
N ASP A 276 -14.08 6.24 -32.73
CA ASP A 276 -15.21 6.30 -33.67
C ASP A 276 -16.44 6.99 -33.08
N LYS A 277 -16.68 6.81 -31.79
CA LYS A 277 -17.76 7.52 -31.09
C LYS A 277 -17.46 9.02 -31.05
N PHE A 278 -16.22 9.42 -30.76
CA PHE A 278 -15.82 10.83 -30.87
C PHE A 278 -15.97 11.35 -32.30
N ARG A 279 -15.52 10.55 -33.29
CA ARG A 279 -15.52 10.91 -34.70
C ARG A 279 -16.91 11.32 -35.18
N SER A 280 -17.91 10.49 -34.87
CA SER A 280 -19.30 10.67 -35.30
C SER A 280 -20.16 11.56 -34.38
N LYS A 281 -19.70 11.89 -33.16
CA LYS A 281 -20.50 12.65 -32.19
C LYS A 281 -20.59 14.14 -32.54
N SER A 282 -21.82 14.67 -32.60
CA SER A 282 -22.12 16.10 -32.57
C SER A 282 -22.58 16.55 -31.19
N GLY A 283 -22.15 17.74 -30.74
CA GLY A 283 -22.51 18.30 -29.43
C GLY A 283 -21.84 17.60 -28.23
N ASP A 284 -22.15 18.03 -27.01
CA ASP A 284 -21.59 17.56 -25.73
C ASP A 284 -20.11 17.92 -25.47
N PHE A 285 -19.56 18.85 -26.24
CA PHE A 285 -18.19 19.35 -26.06
C PHE A 285 -18.12 20.79 -25.54
N ASP A 286 -19.28 21.35 -25.23
CA ASP A 286 -19.55 22.75 -24.96
C ASP A 286 -18.67 23.34 -23.87
N TYR A 287 -18.25 22.54 -22.89
CA TYR A 287 -17.42 22.98 -21.76
C TYR A 287 -15.94 22.61 -21.88
N TRP A 288 -15.50 22.02 -23.00
CA TRP A 288 -14.07 21.83 -23.27
C TRP A 288 -13.42 23.14 -23.72
N SER A 289 -13.21 24.05 -22.76
CA SER A 289 -12.65 25.38 -23.00
C SER A 289 -11.28 25.30 -23.69
N PRO A 290 -10.95 26.21 -24.64
CA PRO A 290 -9.61 26.34 -25.20
C PRO A 290 -8.50 26.56 -24.15
N THR A 291 -8.83 27.04 -22.95
CA THR A 291 -7.89 27.23 -21.83
C THR A 291 -7.65 25.98 -20.99
N THR A 292 -8.33 24.86 -21.29
CA THR A 292 -8.15 23.59 -20.58
C THR A 292 -6.68 23.19 -20.55
N LYS A 293 -6.16 22.88 -19.37
CA LYS A 293 -4.72 22.63 -19.16
C LYS A 293 -4.50 21.22 -18.62
N VAL A 294 -3.64 20.47 -19.30
CA VAL A 294 -3.07 19.24 -18.77
C VAL A 294 -1.73 19.57 -18.10
N ILE A 295 -1.61 19.18 -16.84
CA ILE A 295 -0.38 19.31 -16.04
C ILE A 295 0.40 18.00 -16.19
N ASN A 296 1.71 18.12 -16.43
CA ASN A 296 2.62 16.98 -16.56
C ASN A 296 2.16 15.94 -17.62
N PRO A 297 1.88 16.37 -18.87
CA PRO A 297 1.32 15.49 -19.91
C PRO A 297 2.24 14.30 -20.20
N LEU A 298 1.64 13.19 -20.64
CA LEU A 298 2.34 11.99 -21.13
C LEU A 298 2.83 12.20 -22.58
N GLN A 299 2.09 12.96 -23.38
CA GLN A 299 2.43 13.21 -24.78
C GLN A 299 2.45 14.70 -25.08
N ASP A 300 3.42 15.13 -25.89
CA ASP A 300 3.55 16.53 -26.31
C ASP A 300 2.57 16.87 -27.44
N ALA A 301 1.50 17.59 -27.11
CA ALA A 301 0.51 18.05 -28.08
C ALA A 301 0.93 19.30 -28.86
N SER A 302 2.02 19.97 -28.47
CA SER A 302 2.46 21.20 -29.15
C SER A 302 2.89 20.94 -30.60
N LYS A 303 3.33 19.70 -30.89
CA LYS A 303 3.70 19.19 -32.21
C LYS A 303 2.54 19.07 -33.21
N PHE A 304 1.29 19.32 -32.80
CA PHE A 304 0.13 19.30 -33.71
C PHE A 304 -0.61 20.63 -33.76
N ASP A 305 -1.18 20.90 -34.94
CA ASP A 305 -2.32 21.78 -35.13
C ASP A 305 -3.61 20.95 -34.96
N TRP A 306 -4.45 21.39 -34.03
CA TRP A 306 -5.69 20.74 -33.64
C TRP A 306 -6.91 21.38 -34.31
N SER A 307 -6.74 22.49 -35.04
CA SER A 307 -7.83 23.31 -35.56
C SER A 307 -8.85 22.55 -36.43
N THR A 308 -8.47 21.41 -36.98
CA THR A 308 -9.32 20.53 -37.80
C THR A 308 -9.65 19.18 -37.18
N ALA A 309 -9.29 18.94 -35.91
CA ALA A 309 -9.48 17.66 -35.22
C ALA A 309 -10.94 17.45 -34.75
N PHE A 310 -11.88 17.51 -35.69
CA PHE A 310 -13.31 17.40 -35.43
C PHE A 310 -13.87 15.99 -35.66
N GLY A 311 -13.14 15.08 -36.31
CA GLY A 311 -13.69 13.82 -36.79
C GLY A 311 -14.48 14.00 -38.10
N ASP A 312 -15.69 13.42 -38.18
CA ASP A 312 -16.49 13.44 -39.41
C ASP A 312 -17.00 14.85 -39.74
N GLU A 313 -17.20 15.11 -41.03
CA GLU A 313 -17.73 16.37 -41.52
C GLU A 313 -19.10 16.69 -40.89
N GLY A 314 -19.33 17.95 -40.53
CA GLY A 314 -20.58 18.41 -39.90
C GLY A 314 -20.70 18.14 -38.39
N THR A 315 -19.83 17.32 -37.80
CA THR A 315 -19.93 16.96 -36.37
C THR A 315 -19.50 18.08 -35.41
N ASN A 316 -18.91 19.16 -35.89
CA ASN A 316 -18.65 20.36 -35.07
C ASN A 316 -19.93 21.15 -34.73
N SER A 317 -21.06 20.84 -35.39
CA SER A 317 -22.34 21.48 -35.07
C SER A 317 -22.70 21.26 -33.59
N GLY A 318 -23.01 22.34 -32.88
CA GLY A 318 -23.33 22.30 -31.45
C GLY A 318 -22.13 22.08 -30.52
N SER A 319 -20.90 21.94 -31.03
CA SER A 319 -19.70 21.75 -30.21
C SER A 319 -18.89 23.03 -29.97
N TYR A 320 -19.32 24.17 -30.55
CA TYR A 320 -18.67 25.49 -30.39
C TYR A 320 -17.17 25.50 -30.70
N GLY A 321 -16.70 24.64 -31.61
CA GLY A 321 -15.27 24.53 -31.93
C GLY A 321 -14.43 23.82 -30.86
N ARG A 322 -15.04 23.18 -29.87
CA ARG A 322 -14.36 22.64 -28.68
C ARG A 322 -13.98 21.15 -28.75
N LYS A 323 -14.47 20.42 -29.75
CA LYS A 323 -14.06 19.02 -30.02
C LYS A 323 -12.53 18.83 -30.10
N PRO A 324 -11.78 19.69 -30.82
CA PRO A 324 -10.33 19.64 -30.84
C PRO A 324 -9.66 19.66 -29.46
N VAL A 325 -10.25 20.39 -28.51
CA VAL A 325 -9.71 20.47 -27.15
C VAL A 325 -9.82 19.12 -26.45
N PHE A 326 -10.94 18.41 -26.61
CA PHE A 326 -11.09 17.06 -26.07
C PHE A 326 -10.05 16.10 -26.67
N ALA A 327 -9.90 16.09 -28.00
CA ALA A 327 -8.93 15.23 -28.68
C ALA A 327 -7.49 15.49 -28.22
N ARG A 328 -7.12 16.78 -28.09
CA ARG A 328 -5.83 17.20 -27.53
C ARG A 328 -5.63 16.65 -26.12
N VAL A 329 -6.62 16.79 -25.24
CA VAL A 329 -6.52 16.32 -23.85
C VAL A 329 -6.38 14.80 -23.80
N MET A 330 -7.15 14.03 -24.60
CA MET A 330 -7.03 12.57 -24.62
C MET A 330 -5.62 12.14 -25.06
N PHE A 331 -5.04 12.83 -26.03
CA PHE A 331 -3.66 12.61 -26.45
C PHE A 331 -2.65 12.94 -25.35
N GLU A 332 -2.72 14.14 -24.76
CA GLU A 332 -1.82 14.57 -23.69
C GLU A 332 -1.87 13.65 -22.47
N LEU A 333 -3.02 13.05 -22.19
CA LEU A 333 -3.20 12.09 -21.09
C LEU A 333 -2.73 10.66 -21.42
N GLY A 334 -2.25 10.40 -22.63
CA GLY A 334 -1.81 9.06 -23.05
C GLY A 334 -2.96 8.09 -23.36
N ILE A 335 -4.19 8.60 -23.53
CA ILE A 335 -5.38 7.78 -23.82
C ILE A 335 -5.46 7.48 -25.32
N TRP A 336 -5.21 8.47 -26.17
CA TRP A 336 -5.21 8.32 -27.62
C TRP A 336 -3.80 8.43 -28.19
N SER A 337 -3.52 7.62 -29.20
CA SER A 337 -2.24 7.59 -29.89
C SER A 337 -2.11 8.72 -30.90
N GLU A 338 -0.90 8.90 -31.42
CA GLU A 338 -0.64 9.80 -32.55
C GLU A 338 -1.43 9.40 -33.79
N THR A 339 -1.55 8.10 -34.07
CA THR A 339 -2.34 7.58 -35.19
C THR A 339 -3.81 7.98 -35.05
N ASP A 340 -4.38 7.82 -33.85
CA ASP A 340 -5.78 8.15 -33.59
C ASP A 340 -6.05 9.64 -33.85
N VAL A 341 -5.21 10.54 -33.36
CA VAL A 341 -5.46 11.99 -33.50
C VAL A 341 -5.24 12.51 -34.91
N LEU A 342 -4.30 11.92 -35.66
CA LEU A 342 -4.13 12.22 -37.08
C LEU A 342 -5.37 11.81 -37.87
N ASP A 343 -5.91 10.63 -37.58
CA ASP A 343 -7.14 10.12 -38.20
C ASP A 343 -8.39 10.93 -37.82
N LEU A 344 -8.36 11.63 -36.68
CA LEU A 344 -9.40 12.59 -36.28
C LEU A 344 -9.24 13.98 -36.91
N GLY A 345 -8.17 14.22 -37.67
CA GLY A 345 -7.92 15.46 -38.40
C GLY A 345 -6.91 16.41 -37.77
N ALA A 346 -6.17 16.01 -36.73
CA ALA A 346 -5.02 16.77 -36.27
C ALA A 346 -3.89 16.75 -37.32
N LYS A 347 -3.08 17.80 -37.40
CA LYS A 347 -1.97 17.91 -38.39
C LYS A 347 -0.66 18.14 -37.68
N LYS A 348 0.41 17.44 -38.06
CA LYS A 348 1.75 17.73 -37.51
C LYS A 348 2.20 19.14 -37.90
N LYS A 349 2.75 19.88 -36.94
CA LYS A 349 3.51 21.09 -37.22
C LYS A 349 4.91 20.67 -37.70
N GLY A 350 5.37 21.33 -38.76
CA GLY A 350 6.70 21.11 -39.33
C GLY A 350 7.82 21.72 -38.51
#